data_AF-A0A8D1TX25-F1
#
_entry.id   AF-A0A8D1TX25-F1
#
_cell.length_a   1.000
_cell.length_b   1.000
_cell.length_c   1.000
_cell.angle_alpha   90.00
_cell.angle_beta   90.00
_cell.angle_gamma   90.00
#
_symmetry.space_group_name_H-M   'P 1'
#
loop_
_entity.id
_entity.type
_entity.pdbx_description
1 polymer ?
#
loop_
_entity_poly.entity_id
_entity_poly.type
_entity_poly.pdbx_seq_one_letter_code
_entity_poly.pdbx_strand_id
1 'polypeptide(L)'
;PCSAHSHIRGLGLDDALEPRQASQGMVGQLAARRAAGVVLEMIREGKIAGRAVLIAGQPGTGKTAIAMGMAQALGPDTPFTAIAGSEIFSLEMSKTEALTQAFRRSIGVRIKEETEIIEGEVVEIQIDRPATGTGSKVGKLTLKTTEMETIYDLGTKMIESLTKDKVQAGDVITIDKATGKISKLGRSFTRARDYDAMGSQTKFVQCPDGELQKRKEVVHTVSLHEIDVINSRTQGFLALFSGDTGEIKSEVREQINAKVAEWREEGKAEIIPGVLFIDEVHMLDIESFSFLNRALESDMAPVLIMATNRGITRIRGTSYQSPHGIPIDLLDRLLIVSTSPYSEKDTKQILRIRCEEEDVEMSEDAYTVLTRIGLETSLRYAIQLITAASLVCRKRKGTEVQVDDIKRVYSLFLDESRSTQYMKEYQDAFLFNELSEYRPRRPPARPPARRGRGARPGELGPCPLGHTDHLAFLLPTEGETMDTS
;
A
#
# COMPACT_ATOMS: atom_id res chain seq x y z
N PRO A 1 11.00 -12.83 6.61
CA PRO A 1 10.30 -11.88 7.52
C PRO A 1 8.83 -11.77 7.10
N CYS A 2 7.91 -12.44 7.82
CA CYS A 2 6.48 -12.28 7.57
C CYS A 2 6.11 -10.81 7.83
N SER A 3 5.53 -10.15 6.82
CA SER A 3 5.01 -8.80 6.98
C SER A 3 3.97 -8.80 8.10
N ALA A 4 3.90 -7.72 8.89
CA ALA A 4 2.90 -7.55 9.93
C ALA A 4 1.45 -7.63 9.40
N HIS A 5 1.21 -7.75 8.10
CA HIS A 5 -0.12 -7.85 7.51
C HIS A 5 -0.28 -9.00 6.48
N SER A 6 0.67 -9.94 6.39
CA SER A 6 0.63 -11.04 5.39
C SER A 6 -0.60 -11.95 5.50
N HIS A 7 -1.03 -12.23 6.73
CA HIS A 7 -2.25 -13.00 7.04
C HIS A 7 -3.56 -12.41 6.46
N ILE A 8 -3.60 -11.13 6.06
CA ILE A 8 -4.83 -10.48 5.57
C ILE A 8 -4.98 -10.77 4.08
N ARG A 9 -6.06 -11.47 3.73
CA ARG A 9 -6.37 -11.87 2.35
C ARG A 9 -7.58 -11.11 1.76
N GLY A 10 -8.18 -10.20 2.53
CA GLY A 10 -9.34 -9.40 2.13
C GLY A 10 -10.08 -8.83 3.33
N LEU A 11 -11.22 -8.18 3.08
CA LEU A 11 -12.05 -7.58 4.13
C LEU A 11 -12.96 -8.57 4.86
N GLY A 12 -13.14 -9.80 4.36
CA GLY A 12 -13.98 -10.83 4.97
C GLY A 12 -15.47 -10.48 5.02
N LEU A 13 -15.96 -9.79 3.99
CA LEU A 13 -17.37 -9.43 3.81
C LEU A 13 -18.10 -10.53 3.05
N ASP A 14 -19.43 -10.60 3.20
CA ASP A 14 -20.29 -11.37 2.31
C ASP A 14 -20.82 -10.50 1.14
N ASP A 15 -21.63 -11.12 0.28
CA ASP A 15 -22.20 -10.46 -0.91
C ASP A 15 -23.19 -9.32 -0.55
N ALA A 16 -23.68 -9.29 0.70
CA ALA A 16 -24.54 -8.23 1.22
C ALA A 16 -23.76 -7.11 1.92
N LEU A 17 -22.41 -7.12 1.81
CA LEU A 17 -21.49 -6.20 2.50
C LEU A 17 -21.54 -6.32 4.03
N GLU A 18 -22.03 -7.43 4.57
CA GLU A 18 -22.00 -7.70 6.00
C GLU A 18 -20.67 -8.37 6.40
N PRO A 19 -19.97 -7.84 7.41
CA PRO A 19 -18.70 -8.39 7.86
C PRO A 19 -18.92 -9.63 8.72
N ARG A 20 -18.28 -10.74 8.33
CA ARG A 20 -18.21 -11.93 9.20
C ARG A 20 -17.27 -11.68 10.38
N GLN A 21 -17.59 -12.22 11.55
CA GLN A 21 -16.79 -12.02 12.78
C GLN A 21 -15.31 -12.34 12.58
N ALA A 22 -15.00 -13.43 11.88
CA ALA A 22 -13.65 -13.79 11.49
C ALA A 22 -13.65 -14.40 10.08
N SER A 23 -12.95 -13.76 9.14
CA SER A 23 -12.85 -14.21 7.75
C SER A 23 -11.69 -13.51 7.05
N GLN A 24 -11.03 -14.21 6.12
CA GLN A 24 -9.92 -13.68 5.29
C GLN A 24 -8.79 -13.01 6.10
N GLY A 25 -8.52 -13.51 7.32
CA GLY A 25 -7.49 -12.98 8.22
C GLY A 25 -7.92 -11.74 9.02
N MET A 26 -9.10 -11.19 8.78
CA MET A 26 -9.67 -10.08 9.55
C MET A 26 -10.59 -10.60 10.66
N VAL A 27 -10.48 -10.01 11.86
CA VAL A 27 -11.28 -10.36 13.03
C VAL A 27 -11.87 -9.09 13.65
N GLY A 28 -13.13 -9.13 14.05
CA GLY A 28 -13.81 -7.99 14.66
C GLY A 28 -13.91 -6.79 13.73
N GLN A 29 -13.84 -5.56 14.28
CA GLN A 29 -13.99 -4.28 13.57
C GLN A 29 -15.17 -4.23 12.59
N LEU A 30 -16.33 -4.74 13.01
CA LEU A 30 -17.49 -4.90 12.13
C LEU A 30 -17.91 -3.58 11.47
N ALA A 31 -18.07 -2.51 12.26
CA ALA A 31 -18.47 -1.20 11.74
C ALA A 31 -17.47 -0.65 10.71
N ALA A 32 -16.17 -0.70 11.01
CA ALA A 32 -15.14 -0.17 10.13
C ALA A 32 -14.96 -1.03 8.86
N ARG A 33 -15.08 -2.36 8.96
CA ARG A 33 -15.03 -3.27 7.80
C ARG A 33 -16.24 -3.11 6.90
N ARG A 34 -17.43 -2.94 7.46
CA ARG A 34 -18.64 -2.63 6.69
C ARG A 34 -18.49 -1.31 5.94
N ALA A 35 -18.02 -0.26 6.62
CA ALA A 35 -17.75 1.03 5.99
C ALA A 35 -16.70 0.91 4.87
N ALA A 36 -15.61 0.17 5.11
CA ALA A 36 -14.59 -0.11 4.10
C ALA A 36 -15.16 -0.88 2.90
N GLY A 37 -16.10 -1.81 3.12
CA GLY A 37 -16.83 -2.51 2.07
C GLY A 37 -17.65 -1.60 1.18
N VAL A 38 -18.39 -0.67 1.79
CA VAL A 38 -19.16 0.35 1.05
C VAL A 38 -18.21 1.24 0.23
N VAL A 39 -17.08 1.66 0.81
CA VAL A 39 -16.05 2.41 0.06
C VAL A 39 -15.52 1.60 -1.11
N LEU A 40 -15.24 0.31 -0.91
CA LEU A 40 -14.72 -0.57 -1.94
C LEU A 40 -15.70 -0.72 -3.11
N GLU A 41 -16.99 -0.85 -2.82
CA GLU A 41 -18.01 -0.91 -3.88
C GLU A 41 -18.15 0.43 -4.62
N MET A 42 -18.05 1.56 -3.91
CA MET A 42 -18.00 2.88 -4.55
C MET A 42 -16.78 3.04 -5.48
N ILE A 43 -15.64 2.42 -5.15
CA ILE A 43 -14.45 2.39 -6.01
C ILE A 43 -14.74 1.57 -7.27
N ARG A 44 -15.32 0.37 -7.13
CA ARG A 44 -15.67 -0.51 -8.25
C ARG A 44 -16.69 0.11 -9.20
N GLU A 45 -17.68 0.83 -8.66
CA GLU A 45 -18.67 1.55 -9.47
C GLU A 45 -18.12 2.82 -10.13
N GLY A 46 -16.90 3.26 -9.79
CA GLY A 46 -16.27 4.47 -10.36
C GLY A 46 -16.96 5.78 -9.95
N LYS A 47 -17.86 5.76 -8.96
CA LYS A 47 -18.66 6.94 -8.54
C LYS A 47 -17.93 7.88 -7.58
N ILE A 48 -16.68 7.58 -7.23
CA ILE A 48 -15.96 8.22 -6.11
C ILE A 48 -14.82 9.17 -6.53
N ALA A 49 -14.84 9.68 -7.77
CA ALA A 49 -13.85 10.65 -8.23
C ALA A 49 -13.72 11.82 -7.25
N GLY A 50 -12.50 12.03 -6.74
CA GLY A 50 -12.15 13.13 -5.84
C GLY A 50 -12.59 13.02 -4.37
N ARG A 51 -13.04 11.85 -3.89
CA ARG A 51 -13.26 11.65 -2.45
C ARG A 51 -12.10 10.95 -1.78
N ALA A 52 -11.84 11.37 -0.54
CA ALA A 52 -10.82 10.78 0.30
C ALA A 52 -11.45 10.24 1.61
N VAL A 53 -10.88 9.16 2.14
CA VAL A 53 -11.37 8.46 3.32
C VAL A 53 -10.33 8.57 4.43
N LEU A 54 -10.77 8.93 5.63
CA LEU A 54 -9.91 8.99 6.81
C LEU A 54 -10.27 7.85 7.76
N ILE A 55 -9.32 6.95 8.02
CA ILE A 55 -9.46 5.93 9.06
C ILE A 55 -8.83 6.47 10.35
N ALA A 56 -9.67 6.73 11.34
CA ALA A 56 -9.26 7.27 12.63
C ALA A 56 -9.43 6.24 13.76
N GLY A 57 -8.55 6.28 14.75
CA GLY A 57 -8.70 5.50 15.97
C GLY A 57 -7.38 5.23 16.68
N GLN A 58 -7.45 4.57 17.84
CA GLN A 58 -6.29 4.36 18.69
C GLN A 58 -5.18 3.53 18.00
N PRO A 59 -3.91 3.64 18.42
CA PRO A 59 -2.86 2.73 17.98
C PRO A 59 -3.26 1.26 18.21
N GLY A 60 -2.96 0.38 17.26
CA GLY A 60 -3.25 -1.05 17.39
C GLY A 60 -4.68 -1.49 17.01
N THR A 61 -5.59 -0.59 16.62
CA THR A 61 -6.96 -0.94 16.21
C THR A 61 -7.08 -1.53 14.79
N GLY A 62 -5.99 -1.67 14.04
CA GLY A 62 -6.00 -2.31 12.71
C GLY A 62 -6.33 -1.37 11.54
N LYS A 63 -6.03 -0.06 11.63
CA LYS A 63 -6.23 0.89 10.52
C LYS A 63 -5.53 0.47 9.23
N THR A 64 -4.21 0.22 9.31
CA THR A 64 -3.39 -0.27 8.20
C THR A 64 -3.86 -1.65 7.70
N ALA A 65 -4.36 -2.50 8.62
CA ALA A 65 -4.93 -3.80 8.28
C ALA A 65 -6.20 -3.68 7.43
N ILE A 66 -7.10 -2.74 7.76
CA ILE A 66 -8.30 -2.47 6.95
C ILE A 66 -7.92 -1.96 5.57
N ALA A 67 -6.97 -1.03 5.47
CA ALA A 67 -6.49 -0.52 4.18
C ALA A 67 -5.88 -1.63 3.31
N MET A 68 -5.07 -2.52 3.89
CA MET A 68 -4.55 -3.69 3.18
C MET A 68 -5.64 -4.70 2.81
N GLY A 69 -6.64 -4.89 3.66
CA GLY A 69 -7.82 -5.70 3.34
C GLY A 69 -8.59 -5.15 2.14
N MET A 70 -8.72 -3.81 2.05
CA MET A 70 -9.30 -3.15 0.87
C MET A 70 -8.45 -3.39 -0.38
N ALA A 71 -7.13 -3.24 -0.29
CA ALA A 71 -6.21 -3.48 -1.39
C ALA A 71 -6.35 -4.90 -1.97
N GLN A 72 -6.33 -5.91 -1.09
CA GLN A 72 -6.47 -7.30 -1.49
C GLN A 72 -7.85 -7.61 -2.09
N ALA A 73 -8.91 -6.94 -1.62
CA ALA A 73 -10.26 -7.13 -2.12
C ALA A 73 -10.56 -6.38 -3.44
N LEU A 74 -9.78 -5.36 -3.80
CA LEU A 74 -9.84 -4.72 -5.12
C LEU A 74 -9.24 -5.60 -6.23
N GLY A 75 -8.31 -6.49 -5.85
CA GLY A 75 -7.72 -7.49 -6.72
C GLY A 75 -6.28 -7.15 -7.13
N PRO A 76 -5.55 -8.11 -7.70
CA PRO A 76 -4.12 -7.97 -8.02
C PRO A 76 -3.84 -6.93 -9.13
N ASP A 77 -4.85 -6.62 -9.95
CA ASP A 77 -4.72 -5.70 -11.07
C ASP A 77 -4.89 -4.23 -10.67
N THR A 78 -5.44 -3.95 -9.49
CA THR A 78 -5.65 -2.59 -9.01
C THR A 78 -4.40 -2.08 -8.31
N PRO A 79 -3.80 -0.97 -8.75
CA PRO A 79 -2.59 -0.46 -8.12
C PRO A 79 -2.89 0.03 -6.71
N PHE A 80 -2.11 -0.45 -5.74
CA PHE A 80 -2.16 -0.01 -4.35
C PHE A 80 -0.79 0.52 -3.94
N THR A 81 -0.73 1.81 -3.62
CA THR A 81 0.49 2.46 -3.12
C THR A 81 0.30 2.79 -1.65
N ALA A 82 1.15 2.26 -0.78
CA ALA A 82 1.21 2.66 0.62
C ALA A 82 2.44 3.51 0.87
N ILE A 83 2.24 4.68 1.48
CA ILE A 83 3.31 5.58 1.93
C ILE A 83 3.08 5.97 3.37
N ALA A 84 4.16 6.20 4.12
CA ALA A 84 4.05 6.87 5.42
C ALA A 84 4.16 8.39 5.25
N GLY A 85 3.44 9.17 6.06
CA GLY A 85 3.50 10.63 6.00
C GLY A 85 4.92 11.20 6.19
N SER A 86 5.81 10.46 6.86
CA SER A 86 7.22 10.83 7.01
C SER A 86 8.08 10.59 5.76
N GLU A 87 7.71 9.65 4.88
CA GLU A 87 8.49 9.28 3.68
C GLU A 87 8.53 10.39 2.63
N ILE A 88 7.57 11.31 2.68
CA ILE A 88 7.46 12.46 1.76
C ILE A 88 8.56 13.48 2.00
N PHE A 89 9.13 13.51 3.21
CA PHE A 89 10.24 14.40 3.55
C PHE A 89 11.57 13.77 3.13
N SER A 90 11.97 14.03 1.88
CA SER A 90 13.27 13.63 1.34
C SER A 90 14.17 14.86 1.10
N LEU A 91 15.49 14.63 1.08
CA LEU A 91 16.49 15.61 0.63
C LEU A 91 16.72 15.54 -0.89
N GLU A 92 16.41 14.41 -1.51
CA GLU A 92 16.68 14.15 -2.93
C GLU A 92 15.61 14.76 -3.86
N MET A 93 14.38 14.91 -3.35
CA MET A 93 13.24 15.44 -4.11
C MET A 93 12.35 16.31 -3.22
N SER A 94 11.65 17.24 -3.84
CA SER A 94 10.66 18.08 -3.15
C SER A 94 9.45 17.27 -2.64
N LYS A 95 8.84 17.75 -1.54
CA LYS A 95 7.63 17.16 -0.93
C LYS A 95 6.49 17.01 -1.95
N THR A 96 6.30 18.03 -2.79
CA THR A 96 5.30 18.04 -3.86
C THR A 96 5.60 16.99 -4.92
N GLU A 97 6.87 16.78 -5.24
CA GLU A 97 7.28 15.77 -6.21
C GLU A 97 7.08 14.35 -5.67
N ALA A 98 7.45 14.10 -4.41
CA ALA A 98 7.20 12.82 -3.74
C ALA A 98 5.70 12.47 -3.71
N LEU A 99 4.84 13.44 -3.38
CA LEU A 99 3.38 13.29 -3.46
C LEU A 99 2.90 13.04 -4.89
N THR A 100 3.40 13.79 -5.86
CA THR A 100 3.00 13.61 -7.26
C THR A 100 3.36 12.21 -7.76
N GLN A 101 4.55 11.71 -7.42
CA GLN A 101 4.95 10.34 -7.74
C GLN A 101 4.05 9.31 -7.07
N ALA A 102 3.68 9.49 -5.80
CA ALA A 102 2.76 8.59 -5.10
C ALA A 102 1.36 8.55 -5.76
N PHE A 103 0.83 9.70 -6.18
CA PHE A 103 -0.42 9.76 -6.96
C PHE A 103 -0.31 9.01 -8.28
N ARG A 104 0.78 9.24 -9.03
CA ARG A 104 0.97 8.60 -10.35
C ARG A 104 1.30 7.11 -10.29
N ARG A 105 1.92 6.63 -9.19
CA ARG A 105 2.07 5.19 -8.90
C ARG A 105 0.73 4.51 -8.64
N SER A 106 -0.22 5.26 -8.09
CA SER A 106 -1.56 4.76 -7.74
C SER A 106 -2.55 4.81 -8.91
N ILE A 107 -2.12 5.19 -10.11
CA ILE A 107 -2.96 5.17 -11.31
C ILE A 107 -2.34 4.17 -12.29
N GLY A 108 -3.12 3.14 -12.63
CA GLY A 108 -2.72 2.09 -13.56
C GLY A 108 -3.26 2.36 -14.95
N VAL A 109 -2.49 1.98 -15.95
CA VAL A 109 -2.90 1.93 -17.36
C VAL A 109 -2.77 0.49 -17.81
N ARG A 110 -3.91 -0.12 -18.13
CA ARG A 110 -4.00 -1.46 -18.68
C ARG A 110 -3.99 -1.37 -20.19
N ILE A 111 -2.91 -1.85 -20.78
CA ILE A 111 -2.70 -1.88 -22.23
C ILE A 111 -2.97 -3.29 -22.70
N LYS A 112 -3.83 -3.41 -23.71
CA LYS A 112 -4.15 -4.68 -24.36
C LYS A 112 -3.37 -4.74 -25.66
N GLU A 113 -2.46 -5.69 -25.77
CA GLU A 113 -1.67 -5.89 -26.98
C GLU A 113 -1.96 -7.28 -27.55
N GLU A 114 -2.36 -7.33 -28.82
CA GLU A 114 -2.50 -8.59 -29.55
C GLU A 114 -1.16 -8.96 -30.16
N THR A 115 -0.59 -10.08 -29.72
CA THR A 115 0.67 -10.61 -30.26
C THR A 115 0.44 -11.94 -30.95
N GLU A 116 1.04 -12.11 -32.13
CA GLU A 116 1.04 -13.40 -32.83
C GLU A 116 2.24 -14.22 -32.33
N ILE A 117 1.93 -15.29 -31.60
CA ILE A 117 2.93 -16.21 -31.07
C ILE A 117 2.92 -17.52 -31.84
N ILE A 118 4.09 -18.06 -32.09
CA ILE A 118 4.29 -19.43 -32.58
C ILE A 118 4.70 -20.28 -31.39
N GLU A 119 3.97 -21.36 -31.13
CA GLU A 119 4.25 -22.29 -30.04
C GLU A 119 4.35 -23.72 -30.58
N GLY A 120 5.46 -24.40 -30.31
CA GLY A 120 5.66 -25.78 -30.79
C GLY A 120 6.89 -26.47 -30.21
N GLU A 121 6.91 -27.79 -30.35
CA GLU A 121 8.09 -28.62 -30.12
C GLU A 121 9.04 -28.52 -31.31
N VAL A 122 10.33 -28.30 -31.05
CA VAL A 122 11.38 -28.31 -32.07
C VAL A 122 11.72 -29.74 -32.48
N VAL A 123 11.40 -30.10 -33.71
CA VAL A 123 11.74 -31.42 -34.27
C VAL A 123 13.20 -31.43 -34.71
N GLU A 124 13.61 -30.41 -35.46
CA GLU A 124 14.95 -30.29 -36.05
C GLU A 124 15.33 -28.82 -36.27
N ILE A 125 16.62 -28.51 -36.14
CA ILE A 125 17.21 -27.21 -36.47
C ILE A 125 18.37 -27.44 -37.44
N GLN A 126 18.26 -26.91 -38.66
CA GLN A 126 19.33 -26.93 -39.66
C GLN A 126 19.89 -25.52 -39.81
N ILE A 127 21.21 -25.35 -39.67
CA ILE A 127 21.86 -24.04 -39.83
C ILE A 127 22.97 -24.19 -40.85
N ASP A 128 22.78 -23.63 -42.02
CA ASP A 128 23.78 -23.59 -43.09
C ASP A 128 24.74 -22.43 -42.83
N ARG A 129 26.00 -22.79 -42.56
CA ARG A 129 27.11 -21.82 -42.44
C ARG A 129 27.97 -21.88 -43.69
N PRO A 130 28.22 -20.74 -44.38
CA PRO A 130 29.12 -20.73 -45.51
C PRO A 130 30.54 -21.12 -45.09
N ALA A 131 31.19 -21.98 -45.86
CA ALA A 131 32.48 -22.59 -45.54
C ALA A 131 33.62 -21.58 -45.32
N THR A 132 33.48 -20.36 -45.85
CA THR A 132 34.45 -19.25 -45.71
C THR A 132 34.30 -18.44 -44.42
N GLY A 133 33.26 -18.70 -43.60
CA GLY A 133 32.99 -17.96 -42.37
C GLY A 133 32.46 -16.53 -42.58
N THR A 134 32.50 -16.02 -43.81
CA THR A 134 32.01 -14.71 -44.24
C THR A 134 30.79 -14.85 -45.14
N GLY A 135 29.60 -14.79 -44.53
CA GLY A 135 28.31 -14.78 -45.24
C GLY A 135 27.14 -14.89 -44.28
N SER A 136 25.95 -14.53 -44.73
CA SER A 136 24.72 -14.62 -43.94
C SER A 136 24.37 -16.07 -43.64
N LYS A 137 24.25 -16.41 -42.35
CA LYS A 137 23.72 -17.70 -41.91
C LYS A 137 22.26 -17.80 -42.34
N VAL A 138 21.90 -18.90 -43.00
CA VAL A 138 20.50 -19.26 -43.31
C VAL A 138 20.22 -20.57 -42.59
N GLY A 139 18.99 -20.74 -42.09
CA GLY A 139 18.63 -21.96 -41.37
C GLY A 139 17.20 -22.36 -41.64
N LYS A 140 16.86 -23.59 -41.29
CA LYS A 140 15.50 -24.13 -41.30
C LYS A 140 15.16 -24.66 -39.92
N LEU A 141 13.95 -24.38 -39.47
CA LEU A 141 13.42 -24.80 -38.19
C LEU A 141 12.14 -25.58 -38.42
N THR A 142 12.11 -26.84 -37.99
CA THR A 142 10.91 -27.66 -38.04
C THR A 142 10.25 -27.65 -36.67
N LEU A 143 9.03 -27.11 -36.59
CA LEU A 143 8.21 -27.05 -35.39
C LEU A 143 6.98 -27.96 -35.53
N LYS A 144 6.62 -28.61 -34.43
CA LYS A 144 5.51 -29.55 -34.36
C LYS A 144 4.61 -29.27 -33.15
N THR A 145 3.31 -29.28 -33.38
CA THR A 145 2.27 -29.47 -32.36
C THR A 145 1.67 -30.87 -32.48
N THR A 146 0.70 -31.21 -31.64
CA THR A 146 -0.02 -32.49 -31.78
C THR A 146 -0.83 -32.60 -33.07
N GLU A 147 -1.25 -31.46 -33.64
CA GLU A 147 -2.09 -31.40 -34.83
C GLU A 147 -1.33 -31.15 -36.13
N MET A 148 -0.24 -30.37 -36.09
CA MET A 148 0.48 -29.95 -37.29
C MET A 148 1.99 -29.91 -37.14
N GLU A 149 2.68 -30.08 -38.26
CA GLU A 149 4.14 -29.96 -38.37
C GLU A 149 4.46 -29.01 -39.53
N THR A 150 5.34 -28.05 -39.28
CA THR A 150 5.63 -26.96 -40.22
C THR A 150 7.12 -26.64 -40.22
N ILE A 151 7.63 -26.23 -41.38
CA ILE A 151 9.04 -25.86 -41.58
C ILE A 151 9.10 -24.35 -41.82
N TYR A 152 9.91 -23.66 -41.02
CA TYR A 152 10.17 -22.23 -41.12
C TYR A 152 11.60 -21.97 -41.58
N ASP A 153 11.76 -21.09 -42.56
CA ASP A 153 13.08 -20.56 -42.92
C ASP A 153 13.48 -19.45 -41.92
N LEU A 154 14.70 -19.56 -41.40
CA LEU A 154 15.25 -18.67 -40.38
C LEU A 154 16.23 -17.66 -40.99
N GLY A 155 16.03 -16.39 -40.64
CA GLY A 155 17.00 -15.33 -40.89
C GLY A 155 18.16 -15.31 -39.88
N THR A 156 19.20 -14.53 -40.18
CA THR A 156 20.41 -14.40 -39.35
C THR A 156 20.13 -14.05 -37.89
N LYS A 157 19.24 -13.06 -37.64
CA LYS A 157 18.86 -12.64 -36.28
C LYS A 157 18.20 -13.75 -35.46
N MET A 158 17.33 -14.54 -36.09
CA MET A 158 16.65 -15.66 -35.41
C MET A 158 17.63 -16.77 -35.06
N ILE A 159 18.58 -17.07 -35.95
CA ILE A 159 19.65 -18.05 -35.70
C ILE A 159 20.52 -17.62 -34.51
N GLU A 160 20.84 -16.33 -34.41
CA GLU A 160 21.58 -15.78 -33.27
C GLU A 160 20.79 -15.90 -31.97
N SER A 161 19.49 -15.58 -31.96
CA SER A 161 18.60 -15.77 -30.80
C SER A 161 18.51 -17.24 -30.37
N LEU A 162 18.29 -18.17 -31.32
CA LEU A 162 18.26 -19.62 -31.03
C LEU A 162 19.59 -20.12 -30.45
N THR A 163 20.71 -19.62 -30.97
CA THR A 163 22.05 -19.97 -30.47
C THR A 163 22.30 -19.39 -29.08
N LYS A 164 21.87 -18.15 -28.83
CA LYS A 164 21.99 -17.46 -27.54
C LYS A 164 21.20 -18.17 -26.44
N ASP A 165 19.98 -18.59 -26.76
CA ASP A 165 19.10 -19.30 -25.82
C ASP A 165 19.33 -20.82 -25.78
N LYS A 166 20.33 -21.30 -26.55
CA LYS A 166 20.76 -22.71 -26.62
C LYS A 166 19.58 -23.67 -26.88
N VAL A 167 18.74 -23.32 -27.86
CA VAL A 167 17.60 -24.13 -28.27
C VAL A 167 18.08 -25.38 -29.00
N GLN A 168 17.54 -26.53 -28.64
CA GLN A 168 17.88 -27.84 -29.21
C GLN A 168 16.61 -28.57 -29.68
N ALA A 169 16.82 -29.62 -30.49
CA ALA A 169 15.76 -30.54 -30.85
C ALA A 169 15.15 -31.19 -29.59
N GLY A 170 13.82 -31.24 -29.53
CA GLY A 170 13.04 -31.69 -28.38
C GLY A 170 12.71 -30.60 -27.35
N ASP A 171 13.13 -29.35 -27.56
CA ASP A 171 12.69 -28.22 -26.73
C ASP A 171 11.31 -27.72 -27.18
N VAL A 172 10.48 -27.31 -26.22
CA VAL A 172 9.22 -26.59 -26.47
C VAL A 172 9.50 -25.11 -26.35
N ILE A 173 9.28 -24.36 -27.43
CA ILE A 173 9.59 -22.93 -27.51
C ILE A 173 8.37 -22.11 -27.90
N THR A 174 8.35 -20.87 -27.46
CA THR A 174 7.48 -19.82 -27.99
C THR A 174 8.31 -18.78 -28.73
N ILE A 175 7.83 -18.38 -29.91
CA ILE A 175 8.42 -17.34 -30.74
C ILE A 175 7.36 -16.26 -30.92
N ASP A 176 7.66 -15.05 -30.47
CA ASP A 176 6.85 -13.89 -30.80
C ASP A 176 7.26 -13.38 -32.19
N LYS A 177 6.32 -13.37 -33.13
CA LYS A 177 6.58 -12.96 -34.52
C LYS A 177 6.98 -11.49 -34.66
N ALA A 178 6.45 -10.62 -33.81
CA ALA A 178 6.68 -9.18 -33.91
C ALA A 178 8.06 -8.81 -33.32
N THR A 179 8.38 -9.36 -32.15
CA THR A 179 9.64 -9.03 -31.45
C THR A 179 10.80 -9.92 -31.85
N GLY A 180 10.54 -11.12 -32.41
CA GLY A 180 11.55 -12.14 -32.68
C GLY A 180 12.16 -12.74 -31.41
N LYS A 181 11.53 -12.51 -30.24
CA LYS A 181 11.97 -13.06 -28.97
C LYS A 181 11.58 -14.53 -28.89
N ILE A 182 12.57 -15.35 -28.53
CA ILE A 182 12.39 -16.78 -28.34
C ILE A 182 12.38 -17.06 -26.84
N SER A 183 11.47 -17.91 -26.37
CA SER A 183 11.40 -18.31 -24.96
C SER A 183 11.26 -19.82 -24.86
N LYS A 184 12.19 -20.44 -24.14
CA LYS A 184 12.21 -21.89 -23.90
C LYS A 184 11.29 -22.21 -22.71
N LEU A 185 10.15 -22.83 -23.00
CA LEU A 185 9.18 -23.24 -21.97
C LEU A 185 9.67 -24.48 -21.21
N GLY A 186 10.30 -25.41 -21.92
CA GLY A 186 10.85 -26.62 -21.34
C GLY A 186 11.24 -27.62 -22.42
N ARG A 187 11.33 -28.89 -22.03
CA ARG A 187 11.69 -30.01 -22.91
C ARG A 187 10.54 -30.98 -23.03
N SER A 188 10.32 -31.53 -24.21
CA SER A 188 9.26 -32.50 -24.47
C SER A 188 9.52 -33.81 -23.71
N PHE A 189 8.45 -34.43 -23.20
CA PHE A 189 8.51 -35.71 -22.49
C PHE A 189 8.96 -36.86 -23.40
N THR A 190 8.65 -36.80 -24.70
CA THR A 190 8.92 -37.88 -25.66
C THR A 190 10.41 -38.04 -25.95
N ARG A 191 11.18 -36.94 -25.91
CA ARG A 191 12.63 -36.90 -26.16
C ARG A 191 13.46 -36.74 -24.89
N ALA A 192 12.87 -36.99 -23.72
CA ALA A 192 13.54 -36.90 -22.44
C ALA A 192 14.58 -38.03 -22.21
N ARG A 193 14.57 -39.11 -22.99
CA ARG A 193 15.50 -40.24 -22.80
C ARG A 193 16.79 -40.15 -23.61
N ASP A 194 16.85 -39.27 -24.61
CA ASP A 194 17.96 -39.22 -25.58
C ASP A 194 19.18 -38.43 -25.08
N TYR A 195 19.13 -37.84 -23.88
CA TYR A 195 20.20 -37.02 -23.33
C TYR A 195 20.62 -37.46 -21.93
N ASP A 196 21.85 -37.97 -21.83
CA ASP A 196 22.46 -38.56 -20.62
C ASP A 196 22.96 -37.49 -19.62
N ALA A 197 23.16 -36.25 -20.07
CA ALA A 197 23.64 -35.12 -19.25
C ALA A 197 22.53 -34.09 -18.97
N MET A 198 21.50 -34.50 -18.24
CA MET A 198 20.41 -33.61 -17.80
C MET A 198 20.86 -32.80 -16.57
N GLY A 199 20.85 -31.46 -16.68
CA GLY A 199 20.95 -30.61 -15.50
C GLY A 199 19.69 -30.73 -14.64
N SER A 200 19.84 -30.64 -13.31
CA SER A 200 18.77 -30.71 -12.29
C SER A 200 17.65 -29.65 -12.42
N GLN A 201 17.71 -28.79 -13.44
CA GLN A 201 16.83 -27.65 -13.69
C GLN A 201 15.99 -27.79 -14.98
N THR A 202 16.04 -28.93 -15.67
CA THR A 202 15.27 -29.13 -16.90
C THR A 202 13.80 -29.36 -16.61
N LYS A 203 12.95 -28.38 -16.95
CA LYS A 203 11.48 -28.49 -16.85
C LYS A 203 10.95 -29.28 -18.04
N PHE A 204 10.18 -30.33 -17.77
CA PHE A 204 9.49 -31.10 -18.80
C PHE A 204 8.09 -30.53 -19.03
N VAL A 205 7.75 -30.32 -20.30
CA VAL A 205 6.48 -29.74 -20.76
C VAL A 205 5.90 -30.66 -21.83
N GLN A 206 4.57 -30.77 -21.88
CA GLN A 206 3.90 -31.56 -22.91
C GLN A 206 3.99 -30.85 -24.28
N CYS A 207 3.86 -31.63 -25.36
CA CYS A 207 3.77 -31.06 -26.69
C CYS A 207 2.56 -30.12 -26.74
N PRO A 208 2.70 -28.88 -27.23
CA PRO A 208 1.58 -27.97 -27.36
C PRO A 208 0.50 -28.54 -28.29
N ASP A 209 -0.76 -28.35 -27.91
CA ASP A 209 -1.92 -28.73 -28.71
C ASP A 209 -2.42 -27.57 -29.58
N GLY A 210 -3.13 -27.92 -30.65
CA GLY A 210 -3.78 -26.98 -31.57
C GLY A 210 -2.88 -26.44 -32.68
N GLU A 211 -3.31 -25.33 -33.26
CA GLU A 211 -2.57 -24.60 -34.30
C GLU A 211 -1.24 -24.05 -33.76
N LEU A 212 -0.21 -24.11 -34.61
CA LEU A 212 1.14 -23.71 -34.26
C LEU A 212 1.29 -22.18 -34.12
N GLN A 213 0.48 -21.41 -34.85
CA GLN A 213 0.40 -19.96 -34.75
C GLN A 213 -0.88 -19.58 -34.01
N LYS A 214 -0.74 -18.91 -32.87
CA LYS A 214 -1.85 -18.48 -32.03
C LYS A 214 -1.80 -16.97 -31.86
N ARG A 215 -2.98 -16.33 -31.88
CA ARG A 215 -3.14 -14.94 -31.46
C ARG A 215 -3.38 -14.92 -29.96
N LYS A 216 -2.51 -14.25 -29.22
CA LYS A 216 -2.63 -14.09 -27.77
C LYS A 216 -2.75 -12.62 -27.42
N GLU A 217 -3.85 -12.27 -26.78
CA GLU A 217 -3.99 -10.97 -26.12
C GLU A 217 -3.17 -11.00 -24.83
N VAL A 218 -2.16 -10.16 -24.75
CA VAL A 218 -1.35 -9.97 -23.55
C VAL A 218 -1.77 -8.65 -22.94
N VAL A 219 -2.25 -8.73 -21.71
CA VAL A 219 -2.66 -7.56 -20.94
C VAL A 219 -1.50 -7.15 -20.04
N HIS A 220 -1.03 -5.91 -20.20
CA HIS A 220 0.01 -5.33 -19.37
C HIS A 220 -0.58 -4.19 -18.54
N THR A 221 -0.41 -4.26 -17.22
CA THR A 221 -0.78 -3.17 -16.32
C THR A 221 0.49 -2.45 -15.90
N VAL A 222 0.60 -1.17 -16.24
CA VAL A 222 1.74 -0.30 -15.90
C VAL A 222 1.23 0.95 -15.19
N SER A 223 1.99 1.48 -14.22
CA SER A 223 1.60 2.73 -13.56
C SER A 223 1.99 3.96 -14.39
N LEU A 224 1.27 5.07 -14.23
CA LEU A 224 1.64 6.33 -14.90
C LEU A 224 3.05 6.80 -14.50
N HIS A 225 3.45 6.55 -13.26
CA HIS A 225 4.80 6.90 -12.80
C HIS A 225 5.89 6.08 -13.52
N GLU A 226 5.67 4.79 -13.79
CA GLU A 226 6.62 4.00 -14.55
C GLU A 226 6.79 4.53 -15.97
N ILE A 227 5.69 4.88 -16.63
CA ILE A 227 5.70 5.49 -17.96
C ILE A 227 6.48 6.82 -17.93
N ASP A 228 6.27 7.66 -16.92
CA ASP A 228 7.00 8.92 -16.79
C ASP A 228 8.51 8.70 -16.68
N VAL A 229 8.96 7.79 -15.80
CA VAL A 229 10.38 7.55 -15.54
C VAL A 229 11.06 6.99 -16.79
N ILE A 230 10.42 6.05 -17.48
CA ILE A 230 10.93 5.45 -18.72
C ILE A 230 11.11 6.51 -19.80
N ASN A 231 10.14 7.43 -19.95
CA ASN A 231 10.19 8.47 -20.97
C ASN A 231 11.04 9.70 -20.58
N SER A 232 11.36 9.86 -19.29
CA SER A 232 12.18 10.99 -18.82
C SER A 232 13.68 10.79 -19.05
N ARG A 233 14.19 9.56 -19.15
CA ARG A 233 15.64 9.27 -19.24
C ARG A 233 15.92 8.14 -20.23
N THR A 234 17.05 8.19 -20.95
CA THR A 234 17.49 7.17 -21.92
C THR A 234 17.69 5.77 -21.31
N GLN A 235 17.95 5.69 -20.00
CA GLN A 235 18.00 4.44 -19.21
C GLN A 235 16.97 4.44 -18.06
N GLY A 236 15.80 5.03 -18.29
CA GLY A 236 14.76 5.17 -17.26
C GLY A 236 14.29 3.85 -16.64
N PHE A 237 14.33 2.75 -17.39
CA PHE A 237 13.98 1.43 -16.85
C PHE A 237 14.86 0.99 -15.69
N LEU A 238 16.18 1.27 -15.72
CA LEU A 238 17.08 0.90 -14.63
C LEU A 238 16.83 1.76 -13.38
N ALA A 239 16.45 3.02 -13.57
CA ALA A 239 16.14 3.95 -12.49
C ALA A 239 14.95 3.50 -11.64
N LEU A 240 13.99 2.79 -12.23
CA LEU A 240 12.87 2.19 -11.49
C LEU A 240 13.33 1.18 -10.44
N PHE A 241 14.42 0.45 -10.70
CA PHE A 241 14.97 -0.53 -9.76
C PHE A 241 15.98 0.06 -8.79
N SER A 242 16.69 1.12 -9.18
CA SER A 242 17.67 1.78 -8.31
C SER A 242 17.05 2.79 -7.34
N GLY A 243 15.83 3.28 -7.63
CA GLY A 243 15.17 4.34 -6.85
C GLY A 243 15.66 5.75 -7.17
N ASP A 244 16.66 5.90 -8.04
CA ASP A 244 17.20 7.19 -8.48
C ASP A 244 16.37 7.77 -9.63
N THR A 245 15.09 8.01 -9.37
CA THR A 245 14.16 8.60 -10.35
C THR A 245 14.37 10.11 -10.49
N GLY A 246 14.82 10.78 -9.41
CA GLY A 246 14.93 12.23 -9.31
C GLY A 246 13.59 12.95 -9.54
N GLU A 247 13.64 14.25 -9.81
CA GLU A 247 12.46 15.05 -10.14
C GLU A 247 12.14 14.96 -11.64
N ILE A 248 10.87 14.68 -11.96
CA ILE A 248 10.41 14.54 -13.34
C ILE A 248 9.79 15.86 -13.80
N LYS A 249 10.20 16.35 -14.98
CA LYS A 249 9.66 17.59 -15.56
C LYS A 249 8.16 17.48 -15.84
N SER A 250 7.42 18.56 -15.59
CA SER A 250 5.99 18.64 -15.87
C SER A 250 5.64 18.44 -17.35
N GLU A 251 6.48 18.94 -18.26
CA GLU A 251 6.29 18.79 -19.71
C GLU A 251 6.19 17.31 -20.13
N VAL A 252 7.02 16.44 -19.55
CA VAL A 252 6.97 14.99 -19.82
C VAL A 252 5.64 14.42 -19.33
N ARG A 253 5.22 14.79 -18.12
CA ARG A 253 3.93 14.33 -17.55
C ARG A 253 2.74 14.76 -18.39
N GLU A 254 2.73 15.99 -18.87
CA GLU A 254 1.68 16.52 -19.74
C GLU A 254 1.62 15.78 -21.08
N GLN A 255 2.78 15.52 -21.70
CA GLN A 255 2.86 14.72 -22.92
C GLN A 255 2.37 13.27 -22.70
N ILE A 256 2.74 12.64 -21.59
CA ILE A 256 2.26 11.30 -21.24
C ILE A 256 0.77 11.31 -20.97
N ASN A 257 0.23 12.29 -20.24
CA ASN A 257 -1.20 12.40 -19.99
C ASN A 257 -1.99 12.55 -21.30
N ALA A 258 -1.49 13.34 -22.26
CA ALA A 258 -2.12 13.49 -23.57
C ALA A 258 -2.11 12.17 -24.36
N LYS A 259 -0.99 11.43 -24.38
CA LYS A 259 -0.90 10.11 -25.04
C LYS A 259 -1.79 9.06 -24.39
N VAL A 260 -1.88 9.04 -23.06
CA VAL A 260 -2.75 8.10 -22.34
C VAL A 260 -4.22 8.43 -22.59
N ALA A 261 -4.58 9.71 -22.71
CA ALA A 261 -5.91 10.13 -23.11
C ALA A 261 -6.23 9.66 -24.54
N GLU A 262 -5.30 9.84 -25.49
CA GLU A 262 -5.43 9.32 -26.86
C GLU A 262 -5.63 7.80 -26.88
N TRP A 263 -4.80 7.03 -26.16
CA TRP A 263 -4.95 5.57 -26.08
C TRP A 263 -6.27 5.12 -25.47
N ARG A 264 -6.82 5.91 -24.54
CA ARG A 264 -8.14 5.68 -23.95
C ARG A 264 -9.25 5.94 -24.98
N GLU A 265 -9.15 7.02 -25.76
CA GLU A 265 -10.12 7.35 -26.81
C GLU A 265 -10.10 6.32 -27.95
N GLU A 266 -8.91 5.82 -28.31
CA GLU A 266 -8.74 4.75 -29.29
C GLU A 266 -9.15 3.36 -28.78
N GLY A 267 -9.39 3.21 -27.47
CA GLY A 267 -9.71 1.91 -26.85
C GLY A 267 -8.53 0.95 -26.74
N LYS A 268 -7.28 1.42 -26.97
CA LYS A 268 -6.05 0.62 -26.81
C LYS A 268 -5.63 0.45 -25.35
N ALA A 269 -6.02 1.39 -24.49
CA ALA A 269 -5.72 1.38 -23.08
C ALA A 269 -6.94 1.69 -22.21
N GLU A 270 -7.01 1.05 -21.05
CA GLU A 270 -7.99 1.31 -20.00
C GLU A 270 -7.27 1.89 -18.78
N ILE A 271 -7.83 2.94 -18.19
CA ILE A 271 -7.27 3.57 -16.99
C ILE A 271 -7.93 2.96 -15.77
N ILE A 272 -7.11 2.41 -14.88
CA ILE A 272 -7.55 1.79 -13.63
C ILE A 272 -7.22 2.76 -12.49
N PRO A 273 -8.21 3.39 -11.87
CA PRO A 273 -7.98 4.16 -10.66
C PRO A 273 -7.58 3.19 -9.54
N GLY A 274 -6.41 3.40 -8.96
CA GLY A 274 -5.95 2.65 -7.81
C GLY A 274 -6.26 3.35 -6.50
N VAL A 275 -5.54 2.92 -5.46
CA VAL A 275 -5.68 3.42 -4.10
C VAL A 275 -4.33 3.92 -3.61
N LEU A 276 -4.32 5.14 -3.09
CA LEU A 276 -3.20 5.72 -2.39
C LEU A 276 -3.49 5.69 -0.89
N PHE A 277 -2.73 4.90 -0.14
CA PHE A 277 -2.79 4.84 1.32
C PHE A 277 -1.68 5.68 1.95
N ILE A 278 -2.04 6.65 2.79
CA ILE A 278 -1.09 7.46 3.57
C ILE A 278 -1.27 7.14 5.05
N ASP A 279 -0.29 6.44 5.64
CA ASP A 279 -0.26 6.23 7.09
C ASP A 279 0.31 7.46 7.81
N GLU A 280 -0.07 7.64 9.07
CA GLU A 280 0.38 8.74 9.93
C GLU A 280 0.23 10.14 9.29
N VAL A 281 -0.91 10.40 8.64
CA VAL A 281 -1.16 11.65 7.87
C VAL A 281 -0.95 12.93 8.68
N HIS A 282 -1.11 12.87 10.01
CA HIS A 282 -0.85 14.00 10.91
C HIS A 282 0.62 14.47 10.92
N MET A 283 1.53 13.70 10.33
CA MET A 283 2.92 14.08 10.12
C MET A 283 3.14 14.99 8.92
N LEU A 284 2.14 15.18 8.06
CA LEU A 284 2.19 16.11 6.94
C LEU A 284 2.12 17.57 7.38
N ASP A 285 2.64 18.46 6.54
CA ASP A 285 2.55 19.90 6.70
C ASP A 285 1.40 20.51 5.89
N ILE A 286 1.09 21.78 6.17
CA ILE A 286 0.02 22.52 5.49
C ILE A 286 0.23 22.63 3.98
N GLU A 287 1.48 22.66 3.51
CA GLU A 287 1.81 22.70 2.07
C GLU A 287 1.40 21.40 1.39
N SER A 288 1.72 20.26 2.00
CA SER A 288 1.31 18.94 1.53
C SER A 288 -0.21 18.80 1.49
N PHE A 289 -0.93 19.26 2.51
CA PHE A 289 -2.39 19.25 2.53
C PHE A 289 -3.00 20.14 1.45
N SER A 290 -2.43 21.33 1.21
CA SER A 290 -2.85 22.21 0.12
C SER A 290 -2.67 21.55 -1.25
N PHE A 291 -1.54 20.85 -1.45
CA PHE A 291 -1.30 20.07 -2.66
C PHE A 291 -2.31 18.93 -2.83
N LEU A 292 -2.54 18.13 -1.77
CA LEU A 292 -3.51 17.04 -1.78
C LEU A 292 -4.91 17.53 -2.14
N ASN A 293 -5.32 18.67 -1.59
CA ASN A 293 -6.65 19.22 -1.84
C ASN A 293 -6.88 19.55 -3.32
N ARG A 294 -5.87 20.12 -3.99
CA ARG A 294 -5.91 20.37 -5.44
C ARG A 294 -5.79 19.07 -6.25
N ALA A 295 -4.95 18.13 -5.83
CA ALA A 295 -4.75 16.88 -6.57
C ALA A 295 -6.02 16.00 -6.59
N LEU A 296 -6.81 16.03 -5.51
CA LEU A 296 -8.09 15.32 -5.42
C LEU A 296 -9.19 15.90 -6.34
N GLU A 297 -9.04 17.13 -6.84
CA GLU A 297 -10.01 17.72 -7.78
C GLU A 297 -9.86 17.18 -9.21
N SER A 298 -8.82 16.41 -9.49
CA SER A 298 -8.63 15.78 -10.79
C SER A 298 -9.56 14.57 -10.97
N ASP A 299 -10.21 14.47 -12.14
CA ASP A 299 -11.05 13.32 -12.52
C ASP A 299 -10.31 11.97 -12.47
N MET A 300 -8.98 12.03 -12.65
CA MET A 300 -8.08 10.89 -12.70
C MET A 300 -7.46 10.59 -11.33
N ALA A 301 -7.87 11.28 -10.27
CA ALA A 301 -7.30 11.10 -8.95
C ALA A 301 -7.60 9.68 -8.41
N PRO A 302 -6.59 8.97 -7.89
CA PRO A 302 -6.81 7.70 -7.21
C PRO A 302 -7.59 7.93 -5.93
N VAL A 303 -8.17 6.86 -5.39
CA VAL A 303 -8.86 6.96 -4.10
C VAL A 303 -7.84 7.10 -2.98
N LEU A 304 -7.90 8.22 -2.29
CA LEU A 304 -6.99 8.52 -1.18
C LEU A 304 -7.58 7.98 0.13
N ILE A 305 -6.85 7.06 0.77
CA ILE A 305 -7.15 6.56 2.10
C ILE A 305 -6.06 7.06 3.05
N MET A 306 -6.43 7.77 4.09
CA MET A 306 -5.50 8.30 5.08
C MET A 306 -5.74 7.62 6.43
N ALA A 307 -4.69 7.39 7.19
CA ALA A 307 -4.80 6.89 8.56
C ALA A 307 -4.20 7.87 9.57
N THR A 308 -4.87 8.02 10.69
CA THR A 308 -4.38 8.81 11.82
C THR A 308 -4.65 8.11 13.15
N ASN A 309 -3.69 8.21 14.05
CA ASN A 309 -3.79 7.76 15.44
C ASN A 309 -3.89 8.94 16.42
N ARG A 310 -3.90 10.18 15.94
CA ARG A 310 -3.99 11.39 16.78
C ARG A 310 -5.41 11.98 16.79
N GLY A 311 -5.83 12.41 17.97
CA GLY A 311 -7.11 13.06 18.21
C GLY A 311 -7.08 14.55 17.84
N ILE A 312 -6.58 15.41 18.73
CA ILE A 312 -6.37 16.84 18.44
C ILE A 312 -4.86 17.07 18.42
N THR A 313 -4.35 17.63 17.33
CA THR A 313 -2.91 17.91 17.19
C THR A 313 -2.68 19.16 16.35
N ARG A 314 -1.51 19.76 16.54
CA ARG A 314 -1.07 20.92 15.76
C ARG A 314 -0.75 20.51 14.32
N ILE A 315 -1.19 21.31 13.35
CA ILE A 315 -0.79 21.10 11.95
C ILE A 315 0.64 21.60 11.79
N ARG A 316 1.52 20.74 11.24
CA ARG A 316 2.92 21.10 11.04
C ARG A 316 3.02 22.27 10.05
N GLY A 317 3.91 23.22 10.36
CA GLY A 317 4.05 24.48 9.60
C GLY A 317 3.16 25.62 10.10
N THR A 318 2.24 25.37 11.03
CA THR A 318 1.27 26.38 11.52
C THR A 318 1.28 26.45 13.04
N SER A 319 0.59 27.39 13.69
CA SER A 319 0.45 27.46 15.16
C SER A 319 -0.88 26.92 15.70
N TYR A 320 -1.82 26.56 14.84
CA TYR A 320 -3.16 26.15 15.24
C TYR A 320 -3.27 24.63 15.42
N GLN A 321 -4.18 24.23 16.30
CA GLN A 321 -4.56 22.83 16.50
C GLN A 321 -5.82 22.52 15.69
N SER A 322 -5.92 21.29 15.21
CA SER A 322 -7.07 20.79 14.46
C SER A 322 -7.38 19.34 14.85
N PRO A 323 -8.61 18.88 14.65
CA PRO A 323 -8.92 17.47 14.68
C PRO A 323 -8.02 16.71 13.70
N HIS A 324 -7.45 15.61 14.15
CA HIS A 324 -6.55 14.71 13.43
C HIS A 324 -5.27 15.33 12.87
N GLY A 325 -5.02 16.62 13.10
CA GLY A 325 -3.90 17.34 12.49
C GLY A 325 -4.13 17.69 11.02
N ILE A 326 -5.40 17.73 10.58
CA ILE A 326 -5.81 17.96 9.21
C ILE A 326 -6.52 19.31 9.12
N PRO A 327 -6.26 20.15 8.09
CA PRO A 327 -6.99 21.40 7.91
C PRO A 327 -8.48 21.14 7.75
N ILE A 328 -9.32 22.00 8.33
CA ILE A 328 -10.79 21.84 8.33
C ILE A 328 -11.32 21.74 6.89
N ASP A 329 -10.76 22.54 5.97
CA ASP A 329 -11.12 22.54 4.55
C ASP A 329 -10.97 21.16 3.88
N LEU A 330 -9.93 20.41 4.25
CA LEU A 330 -9.75 19.04 3.76
C LEU A 330 -10.65 18.10 4.54
N LEU A 331 -10.72 18.24 5.86
CA LEU A 331 -11.50 17.36 6.74
C LEU A 331 -12.99 17.30 6.36
N ASP A 332 -13.58 18.43 5.95
CA ASP A 332 -14.98 18.50 5.48
C ASP A 332 -15.21 17.72 4.17
N ARG A 333 -14.15 17.46 3.38
CA ARG A 333 -14.20 16.63 2.17
C ARG A 333 -13.99 15.14 2.47
N LEU A 334 -13.60 14.75 3.69
CA LEU A 334 -13.25 13.37 4.06
C LEU A 334 -14.42 12.61 4.65
N LEU A 335 -14.56 11.35 4.27
CA LEU A 335 -15.38 10.39 5.01
C LEU A 335 -14.56 9.78 6.14
N ILE A 336 -14.97 10.00 7.39
CA ILE A 336 -14.24 9.52 8.57
C ILE A 336 -14.81 8.16 9.01
N VAL A 337 -13.96 7.13 8.98
CA VAL A 337 -14.23 5.79 9.51
C VAL A 337 -13.50 5.64 10.84
N SER A 338 -14.25 5.54 11.93
CA SER A 338 -13.68 5.31 13.26
C SER A 338 -13.47 3.82 13.51
N THR A 339 -12.37 3.47 14.18
CA THR A 339 -12.05 2.12 14.65
C THR A 339 -12.13 2.05 16.17
N SER A 340 -12.64 0.94 16.69
CA SER A 340 -12.82 0.75 18.14
C SER A 340 -11.67 -0.09 18.73
N PRO A 341 -11.35 0.03 20.04
CA PRO A 341 -10.45 -0.91 20.69
C PRO A 341 -10.98 -2.35 20.60
N TYR A 342 -10.07 -3.32 20.49
CA TYR A 342 -10.44 -4.74 20.44
C TYR A 342 -10.91 -5.27 21.80
N SER A 343 -11.83 -6.24 21.77
CA SER A 343 -12.18 -6.99 22.97
C SER A 343 -11.12 -8.05 23.29
N GLU A 344 -11.15 -8.60 24.51
CA GLU A 344 -10.27 -9.70 24.91
C GLU A 344 -10.43 -10.92 23.99
N LYS A 345 -11.68 -11.25 23.62
CA LYS A 345 -12.00 -12.36 22.71
C LYS A 345 -11.40 -12.15 21.33
N ASP A 346 -11.54 -10.95 20.78
CA ASP A 346 -10.96 -10.61 19.48
C ASP A 346 -9.43 -10.65 19.54
N THR A 347 -8.85 -10.16 20.65
CA THR A 347 -7.40 -10.16 20.86
C THR A 347 -6.84 -11.59 20.88
N LYS A 348 -7.47 -12.51 21.64
CA LYS A 348 -7.08 -13.92 21.65
C LYS A 348 -7.13 -14.53 20.25
N GLN A 349 -8.19 -14.23 19.50
CA GLN A 349 -8.36 -14.75 18.15
C GLN A 349 -7.35 -14.17 17.15
N ILE A 350 -7.03 -12.88 17.24
CA ILE A 350 -5.99 -12.25 16.42
C ILE A 350 -4.64 -12.91 16.69
N LEU A 351 -4.27 -13.11 17.96
CA LEU A 351 -3.02 -13.77 18.33
C LEU A 351 -2.97 -15.20 17.82
N ARG A 352 -4.09 -15.93 17.85
CA ARG A 352 -4.19 -17.29 17.29
C ARG A 352 -3.88 -17.32 15.78
N ILE A 353 -4.51 -16.43 15.00
CA ILE A 353 -4.23 -16.33 13.56
C ILE A 353 -2.75 -15.99 13.30
N ARG A 354 -2.11 -15.20 14.17
CA ARG A 354 -0.68 -14.91 14.06
C ARG A 354 0.20 -16.09 14.35
N CYS A 355 -0.13 -16.88 15.36
CA CYS A 355 0.59 -18.13 15.61
C CYS A 355 0.46 -19.10 14.44
N GLU A 356 -0.72 -19.20 13.82
CA GLU A 356 -0.94 -20.04 12.63
C GLU A 356 -0.12 -19.54 11.41
N GLU A 357 -0.06 -18.22 11.20
CA GLU A 357 0.73 -17.62 10.11
C GLU A 357 2.25 -17.76 10.32
N GLU A 358 2.72 -17.74 11.56
CA GLU A 358 4.13 -17.91 11.92
C GLU A 358 4.53 -19.38 12.15
N ASP A 359 3.59 -20.32 12.00
CA ASP A 359 3.79 -21.76 12.27
C ASP A 359 4.33 -22.03 13.69
N VAL A 360 3.72 -21.39 14.68
CA VAL A 360 4.09 -21.49 16.10
C VAL A 360 2.98 -22.18 16.88
N GLU A 361 3.28 -23.37 17.40
CA GLU A 361 2.40 -24.08 18.32
C GLU A 361 2.47 -23.47 19.74
N MET A 362 1.32 -23.12 20.31
CA MET A 362 1.21 -22.55 21.66
C MET A 362 0.17 -23.28 22.49
N SER A 363 0.43 -23.44 23.79
CA SER A 363 -0.56 -23.98 24.72
C SER A 363 -1.71 -22.99 25.00
N GLU A 364 -2.89 -23.50 25.35
CA GLU A 364 -4.07 -22.65 25.66
C GLU A 364 -3.84 -21.73 26.87
N ASP A 365 -3.05 -22.16 27.84
CA ASP A 365 -2.64 -21.33 28.98
C ASP A 365 -1.72 -20.19 28.53
N ALA A 366 -0.82 -20.46 27.59
CA ALA A 366 0.07 -19.47 27.01
C ALA A 366 -0.73 -18.38 26.27
N TYR A 367 -1.76 -18.75 25.51
CA TYR A 367 -2.68 -17.79 24.89
C TYR A 367 -3.39 -16.90 25.89
N THR A 368 -3.84 -17.46 27.02
CA THR A 368 -4.54 -16.69 28.06
C THR A 368 -3.62 -15.61 28.65
N VAL A 369 -2.37 -15.98 28.98
CA VAL A 369 -1.37 -15.03 29.49
C VAL A 369 -1.00 -14.00 28.44
N LEU A 370 -0.77 -14.42 27.19
CA LEU A 370 -0.40 -13.52 26.10
C LEU A 370 -1.52 -12.53 25.76
N THR A 371 -2.78 -12.97 25.79
CA THR A 371 -3.96 -12.13 25.56
C THR A 371 -4.05 -11.05 26.63
N ARG A 372 -3.83 -11.41 27.90
CA ARG A 372 -3.79 -10.44 29.00
C ARG A 372 -2.68 -9.42 28.83
N ILE A 373 -1.46 -9.86 28.45
CA ILE A 373 -0.36 -8.95 28.11
C ILE A 373 -0.75 -8.01 26.96
N GLY A 374 -1.40 -8.52 25.92
CA GLY A 374 -1.85 -7.72 24.77
C GLY A 374 -2.90 -6.67 25.11
N LEU A 375 -3.74 -6.92 26.12
CA LEU A 375 -4.74 -5.98 26.62
C LEU A 375 -4.13 -4.92 27.54
N GLU A 376 -3.19 -5.29 28.40
CA GLU A 376 -2.52 -4.39 29.34
C GLU A 376 -1.46 -3.49 28.66
N THR A 377 -0.85 -3.96 27.56
CA THR A 377 0.21 -3.25 26.82
C THR A 377 -0.24 -2.84 25.41
N SER A 378 0.25 -3.51 24.37
CA SER A 378 -0.18 -3.30 22.99
C SER A 378 -0.20 -4.61 22.22
N LEU A 379 -1.12 -4.71 21.26
CA LEU A 379 -1.21 -5.85 20.35
C LEU A 379 0.11 -6.07 19.57
N ARG A 380 0.79 -4.98 19.21
CA ARG A 380 2.08 -5.04 18.51
C ARG A 380 3.16 -5.71 19.37
N TYR A 381 3.23 -5.35 20.65
CA TYR A 381 4.17 -5.95 21.59
C TYR A 381 3.87 -7.44 21.81
N ALA A 382 2.58 -7.81 21.97
CA ALA A 382 2.18 -9.21 22.11
C ALA A 382 2.55 -10.06 20.86
N ILE A 383 2.40 -9.53 19.65
CA ILE A 383 2.80 -10.22 18.42
C ILE A 383 4.33 -10.43 18.37
N GLN A 384 5.12 -9.42 18.71
CA GLN A 384 6.59 -9.58 18.77
C GLN A 384 7.00 -10.63 19.82
N LEU A 385 6.24 -10.75 20.90
CA LEU A 385 6.44 -11.74 21.94
C LEU A 385 6.24 -13.17 21.43
N ILE A 386 5.36 -13.40 20.44
CA ILE A 386 5.14 -14.72 19.80
C ILE A 386 6.45 -15.22 19.18
N THR A 387 7.06 -14.40 18.31
CA THR A 387 8.30 -14.76 17.62
C THR A 387 9.46 -14.95 18.61
N ALA A 388 9.56 -14.11 19.64
CA ALA A 388 10.61 -14.27 20.64
C ALA A 388 10.39 -15.50 21.55
N ALA A 389 9.14 -15.81 21.90
CA ALA A 389 8.79 -16.98 22.71
C ALA A 389 9.04 -18.29 21.95
N SER A 390 8.77 -18.32 20.63
CA SER A 390 9.08 -19.49 19.79
C SER A 390 10.60 -19.76 19.74
N LEU A 391 11.43 -18.72 19.69
CA LEU A 391 12.89 -18.86 19.76
C LEU A 391 13.37 -19.42 21.11
N VAL A 392 12.77 -18.98 22.22
CA VAL A 392 13.08 -19.49 23.57
C VAL A 392 12.64 -20.95 23.71
N CYS A 393 11.44 -21.29 23.24
CA CYS A 393 10.94 -22.66 23.22
C CYS A 393 11.88 -23.59 22.42
N ARG A 394 12.29 -23.16 21.22
CA ARG A 394 13.25 -23.90 20.38
C ARG A 394 14.59 -24.08 21.07
N LYS A 395 15.05 -23.08 21.84
CA LYS A 395 16.29 -23.17 22.65
C LYS A 395 16.17 -24.21 23.76
N ARG A 396 14.98 -24.37 24.36
CA ARG A 396 14.65 -25.45 25.30
C ARG A 396 14.48 -26.81 24.61
N LYS A 397 14.44 -26.86 23.28
CA LYS A 397 14.06 -28.02 22.45
C LYS A 397 12.60 -28.47 22.70
N GLY A 398 11.73 -27.53 23.06
CA GLY A 398 10.29 -27.77 23.09
C GLY A 398 9.65 -27.64 21.70
N THR A 399 8.53 -28.30 21.50
CA THR A 399 7.68 -28.16 20.30
C THR A 399 6.63 -27.07 20.51
N GLU A 400 5.97 -27.06 21.66
CA GLU A 400 4.94 -26.08 22.02
C GLU A 400 5.47 -25.00 22.97
N VAL A 401 5.10 -23.73 22.71
CA VAL A 401 5.40 -22.61 23.59
C VAL A 401 4.57 -22.70 24.87
N GLN A 402 5.26 -22.61 26.01
CA GLN A 402 4.64 -22.65 27.33
C GLN A 402 4.64 -21.26 27.99
N VAL A 403 3.88 -21.13 29.07
CA VAL A 403 3.78 -19.90 29.86
C VAL A 403 5.14 -19.42 30.37
N ASP A 404 6.05 -20.34 30.72
CA ASP A 404 7.38 -19.99 31.21
C ASP A 404 8.26 -19.36 30.14
N ASP A 405 8.08 -19.75 28.87
CA ASP A 405 8.78 -19.14 27.74
C ASP A 405 8.32 -17.68 27.57
N ILE A 406 7.01 -17.44 27.63
CA ILE A 406 6.42 -16.09 27.57
C ILE A 406 6.91 -15.22 28.73
N LYS A 407 6.87 -15.74 29.97
CA LYS A 407 7.38 -15.02 31.16
C LYS A 407 8.85 -14.69 31.02
N ARG A 408 9.66 -15.61 30.48
CA ARG A 408 11.08 -15.38 30.24
C ARG A 408 11.29 -14.25 29.24
N VAL A 409 10.56 -14.25 28.13
CA VAL A 409 10.67 -13.17 27.13
C VAL A 409 10.17 -11.84 27.70
N TYR A 410 9.06 -11.82 28.43
CA TYR A 410 8.51 -10.62 29.08
C TYR A 410 9.45 -10.02 30.15
N SER A 411 10.31 -10.84 30.74
CA SER A 411 11.38 -10.38 31.64
C SER A 411 12.57 -9.75 30.90
N LEU A 412 12.82 -10.18 29.66
CA LEU A 412 13.94 -9.71 28.84
C LEU A 412 13.60 -8.44 28.07
N PHE A 413 12.38 -8.34 27.54
CA PHE A 413 11.92 -7.22 26.73
C PHE A 413 10.89 -6.41 27.49
N LEU A 414 11.18 -5.14 27.75
CA LEU A 414 10.24 -4.22 28.39
C LEU A 414 9.30 -3.62 27.34
N ASP A 415 8.04 -3.39 27.70
CA ASP A 415 7.13 -2.56 26.92
C ASP A 415 7.40 -1.07 27.17
N GLU A 416 6.77 -0.20 26.37
CA GLU A 416 6.96 1.25 26.45
C GLU A 416 6.66 1.82 27.84
N SER A 417 5.60 1.34 28.50
CA SER A 417 5.18 1.88 29.79
C SER A 417 6.17 1.52 30.90
N ARG A 418 6.62 0.25 30.96
CA ARG A 418 7.66 -0.20 31.90
C ARG A 418 9.01 0.46 31.61
N SER A 419 9.35 0.63 30.34
CA SER A 419 10.58 1.33 29.94
C SER A 419 10.55 2.80 30.38
N THR A 420 9.40 3.46 30.26
CA THR A 420 9.23 4.86 30.68
C THR A 420 9.30 4.99 32.22
N GLN A 421 8.72 4.04 32.97
CA GLN A 421 8.84 4.00 34.42
C GLN A 421 10.30 3.81 34.85
N TYR A 422 11.00 2.84 34.27
CA TYR A 422 12.43 2.65 34.50
C TYR A 422 13.22 3.92 34.17
N MET A 423 12.92 4.57 33.05
CA MET A 423 13.59 5.82 32.67
C MET A 423 13.35 6.94 33.69
N LYS A 424 12.16 7.02 34.30
CA LYS A 424 11.84 8.00 35.35
C LYS A 424 12.56 7.69 36.66
N GLU A 425 12.65 6.42 37.05
CA GLU A 425 13.34 6.01 38.27
C GLU A 425 14.84 6.31 38.21
N TYR A 426 15.46 6.12 37.04
CA TYR A 426 16.87 6.39 36.79
C TYR A 426 17.12 7.72 36.07
N GLN A 427 16.14 8.63 36.06
CA GLN A 427 16.21 9.89 35.32
C GLN A 427 17.45 10.70 35.69
N ASP A 428 17.85 10.72 36.96
CA ASP A 428 19.02 11.46 37.44
C ASP A 428 20.34 10.96 36.86
N ALA A 429 20.40 9.69 36.45
CA ALA A 429 21.57 9.08 35.82
C ALA A 429 21.58 9.26 34.29
N PHE A 430 20.46 9.67 33.68
CA PHE A 430 20.37 9.90 32.24
C PHE A 430 20.77 11.33 31.87
N LEU A 431 21.46 11.46 30.73
CA LEU A 431 21.84 12.75 30.15
C LEU A 431 20.58 13.52 29.70
N PHE A 432 20.61 14.85 29.81
CA PHE A 432 19.48 15.75 29.49
C PHE A 432 18.22 15.54 30.34
N ASN A 433 18.41 15.23 31.62
CA ASN A 433 17.34 15.08 32.62
C ASN A 433 16.76 16.40 33.15
N GLU A 434 17.28 17.54 32.67
CA GLU A 434 16.75 18.86 32.98
C GLU A 434 15.31 18.96 32.46
N LEU A 435 14.35 18.77 33.36
CA LEU A 435 13.02 19.33 33.23
C LEU A 435 13.18 20.85 33.10
N SER A 436 13.32 21.34 31.87
CA SER A 436 12.90 22.71 31.60
C SER A 436 11.43 22.77 31.98
N GLU A 437 11.13 23.33 33.16
CA GLU A 437 9.77 23.66 33.56
C GLU A 437 9.15 24.46 32.40
N TYR A 438 8.34 23.80 31.58
CA TYR A 438 7.46 24.48 30.66
C TYR A 438 6.38 25.14 31.52
N ARG A 439 6.70 26.28 32.12
CA ARG A 439 5.69 27.23 32.56
C ARG A 439 5.04 27.78 31.29
N PRO A 440 3.75 27.52 31.02
CA PRO A 440 3.07 28.27 29.98
C PRO A 440 3.21 29.75 30.35
N ARG A 441 3.90 30.52 29.50
CA ARG A 441 4.01 31.97 29.67
C ARG A 441 2.58 32.49 29.76
N ARG A 442 2.15 32.95 30.94
CA ARG A 442 0.92 33.74 31.06
C ARG A 442 1.03 34.88 30.04
N PRO A 443 -0.02 35.17 29.26
CA PRO A 443 0.00 36.34 28.40
C PRO A 443 0.32 37.56 29.28
N PRO A 444 1.12 38.53 28.79
CA PRO A 444 1.47 39.71 29.58
C PRO A 444 0.17 40.37 30.05
N ALA A 445 0.07 40.59 31.36
CA ALA A 445 -1.05 41.32 31.93
C ALA A 445 -1.16 42.67 31.24
N ARG A 446 -2.35 43.02 30.76
CA ARG A 446 -2.64 44.35 30.20
C ARG A 446 -2.18 45.40 31.22
N PRO A 447 -1.45 46.45 30.81
CA PRO A 447 -1.06 47.50 31.73
C PRO A 447 -2.32 48.13 32.33
N PRO A 448 -2.29 48.53 33.61
CA PRO A 448 -3.45 49.16 34.23
C PRO A 448 -3.82 50.42 33.44
N ALA A 449 -5.10 50.54 33.10
CA ALA A 449 -5.64 51.71 32.43
C ALA A 449 -5.22 52.96 33.22
N ARG A 450 -4.45 53.86 32.58
CA ARG A 450 -4.15 55.18 33.12
C ARG A 450 -5.49 55.86 33.41
N ARG A 451 -5.80 56.09 34.69
CA ARG A 451 -6.84 57.03 35.11
C ARG A 451 -6.43 58.44 34.65
N GLY A 452 -6.89 58.81 33.45
CA GLY A 452 -6.87 60.19 32.97
C GLY A 452 -7.90 60.99 33.74
N ARG A 453 -7.43 61.99 34.49
CA ARG A 453 -8.25 62.99 35.18
C ARG A 453 -8.98 63.86 34.15
N GLY A 454 -10.29 64.00 34.37
CA GLY A 454 -11.09 65.22 34.18
C GLY A 454 -10.98 66.02 32.88
N ALA A 455 -12.03 65.96 32.05
CA ALA A 455 -12.53 67.12 31.34
C ALA A 455 -14.07 67.04 31.24
N ARG A 456 -14.73 68.15 31.60
CA ARG A 456 -16.18 68.39 31.55
C ARG A 456 -16.60 68.93 30.16
N PRO A 457 -17.90 69.03 29.84
CA PRO A 457 -18.47 68.81 28.51
C PRO A 457 -18.72 70.09 27.68
N GLY A 458 -18.84 69.93 26.36
CA GLY A 458 -19.40 70.94 25.44
C GLY A 458 -19.58 70.41 24.01
N GLU A 459 -20.82 70.54 23.52
CA GLU A 459 -21.26 70.68 22.11
C GLU A 459 -21.51 69.44 21.20
N LEU A 460 -22.77 68.97 21.25
CA LEU A 460 -23.79 68.78 20.18
C LEU A 460 -23.44 68.18 18.78
N GLY A 461 -23.98 66.96 18.56
CA GLY A 461 -24.81 66.56 17.38
C GLY A 461 -24.17 65.72 16.24
N PRO A 462 -24.96 64.98 15.42
CA PRO A 462 -26.06 64.05 15.72
C PRO A 462 -25.79 62.60 15.22
N CYS A 463 -26.62 61.64 15.67
CA CYS A 463 -26.64 60.23 15.22
C CYS A 463 -27.06 60.09 13.73
N PRO A 464 -26.86 58.90 13.11
CA PRO A 464 -28.02 57.98 13.07
C PRO A 464 -27.71 56.47 13.19
N LEU A 465 -28.67 55.80 13.83
CA LEU A 465 -29.26 54.48 13.53
C LEU A 465 -28.40 53.22 13.67
N GLY A 466 -28.67 52.49 14.75
CA GLY A 466 -28.36 51.08 14.90
C GLY A 466 -29.47 50.18 14.36
N HIS A 467 -29.08 49.01 13.87
CA HIS A 467 -29.91 47.81 13.87
C HIS A 467 -29.12 46.69 14.53
N THR A 468 -29.63 46.28 15.69
CA THR A 468 -29.38 45.02 16.36
C THR A 468 -29.99 43.88 15.55
N ASP A 469 -29.34 42.72 15.52
CA ASP A 469 -30.03 41.44 15.74
C ASP A 469 -29.09 40.40 16.35
N HIS A 470 -29.54 39.90 17.50
CA HIS A 470 -29.04 38.73 18.23
C HIS A 470 -29.74 37.48 17.68
N LEU A 471 -29.07 36.32 17.72
CA LEU A 471 -29.71 35.08 18.17
C LEU A 471 -28.67 34.00 18.49
N ALA A 472 -28.56 33.73 19.80
CA ALA A 472 -27.93 32.55 20.38
C ALA A 472 -28.95 31.41 20.43
N PHE A 473 -28.53 30.17 20.18
CA PHE A 473 -29.34 28.97 20.44
C PHE A 473 -28.75 28.14 21.57
N LEU A 474 -29.65 27.75 22.46
CA LEU A 474 -29.49 27.07 23.74
C LEU A 474 -29.36 25.54 23.61
N LEU A 475 -28.62 24.94 24.54
CA LEU A 475 -28.76 23.55 25.00
C LEU A 475 -29.84 23.49 26.10
N PRO A 476 -30.60 22.38 26.26
CA PRO A 476 -31.42 22.15 27.45
C PRO A 476 -30.82 21.09 28.37
N THR A 477 -30.82 21.36 29.68
CA THR A 477 -30.71 20.37 30.75
C THR A 477 -31.77 20.61 31.82
N GLU A 478 -32.43 19.50 32.18
CA GLU A 478 -33.08 19.17 33.45
C GLU A 478 -34.51 19.64 33.76
N GLY A 479 -35.32 18.65 34.15
CA GLY A 479 -36.60 18.77 34.80
C GLY A 479 -36.87 17.50 35.62
N GLU A 480 -36.53 17.55 36.92
CA GLU A 480 -36.93 16.59 37.94
C GLU A 480 -38.46 16.65 38.16
N THR A 481 -39.08 15.50 38.41
CA THR A 481 -40.45 15.43 38.95
C THR A 481 -40.48 14.59 40.22
N MET A 482 -41.22 15.14 41.17
CA MET A 482 -41.61 14.72 42.52
C MET A 482 -41.81 13.22 42.75
N ASP A 483 -41.40 12.77 43.94
CA ASP A 483 -41.96 11.59 44.61
C ASP A 483 -42.71 12.01 45.89
N THR A 484 -43.86 11.37 46.07
CA THR A 484 -44.79 11.46 47.19
C THR A 484 -44.32 10.66 48.39
N SER A 485 -44.28 11.26 49.58
CA SER A 485 -45.00 10.87 50.83
C SER A 485 -44.47 11.63 52.04
#